data_AF-A0A7J8ML76-F1
#
_entry.id   AF-A0A7J8ML76-F1
#
_cell.length_a   1.000
_cell.length_b   1.000
_cell.length_c   1.000
_cell.angle_alpha   90.00
_cell.angle_beta   90.00
_cell.angle_gamma   90.00
#
_symmetry.space_group_name_H-M   'P 1'
#
loop_
_entity.id
_entity.type
_entity.pdbx_description
1 polymer ?
#
loop_
_entity_poly.entity_id
_entity_poly.type
_entity_poly.pdbx_seq_one_letter_code
_entity_poly.pdbx_strand_id
1 'polypeptide(L)'
;MNNVTTTIKGIGQICDVHIIDLQSPISSLIGRQVVKVGRSSGLTIGTIMAYALEYNDEKGICFFTDFLVVGENQQTFDLEGDSGSLILLKGQNGEKPQPVGIIWGGTANRGRLKLKVGQPPENWTSGVDLGRLLDLLELDLITTNEGLQGMYSQNNRLELRH
;
A
#
# COMPACT_ATOMS: atom_id res chain seq x y z
N MET A 1 -23.02 -3.73 16.93
CA MET A 1 -22.55 -2.48 16.31
C MET A 1 -21.26 -2.80 15.58
N ASN A 2 -21.17 -2.54 14.29
CA ASN A 2 -19.94 -2.78 13.55
C ASN A 2 -18.86 -1.77 14.00
N ASN A 3 -17.74 -2.28 14.52
CA ASN A 3 -16.59 -1.52 15.02
C ASN A 3 -15.71 -0.97 13.88
N VAL A 4 -16.31 -0.64 12.72
CA VAL A 4 -15.57 -0.10 11.58
C VAL A 4 -15.40 1.40 11.80
N THR A 5 -14.15 1.85 11.77
CA THR A 5 -13.76 3.26 11.94
C THR A 5 -12.83 3.65 10.80
N THR A 6 -12.72 4.94 10.50
CA THR A 6 -11.75 5.43 9.51
C THR A 6 -10.35 5.67 10.09
N THR A 7 -10.14 5.30 11.36
CA THR A 7 -8.83 5.38 12.02
C THR A 7 -8.09 4.06 11.92
N ILE A 8 -6.83 4.12 11.51
CA ILE A 8 -5.96 2.95 11.41
C ILE A 8 -5.23 2.75 12.73
N LYS A 9 -5.31 1.54 13.30
CA LYS A 9 -4.71 1.19 14.58
C LYS A 9 -3.20 1.47 14.59
N GLY A 10 -2.73 2.31 15.52
CA GLY A 10 -1.32 2.67 15.64
C GLY A 10 -0.82 3.74 14.67
N ILE A 11 -1.69 4.23 13.78
CA ILE A 11 -1.37 5.27 12.80
C ILE A 11 -2.26 6.51 12.99
N GLY A 12 -3.55 6.29 13.23
CA GLY A 12 -4.54 7.35 13.40
C GLY A 12 -5.31 7.63 12.10
N GLN A 13 -5.68 8.89 11.89
CA GLN A 13 -6.38 9.31 10.69
C GLN A 13 -5.44 9.38 9.50
N ILE A 14 -5.97 9.09 8.32
CA ILE A 14 -5.29 9.20 7.04
C ILE A 14 -5.89 10.35 6.22
N CYS A 15 -5.10 10.87 5.29
CA CYS A 15 -5.57 11.78 4.25
C CYS A 15 -6.10 11.00 3.04
N ASP A 16 -6.52 11.72 2.01
CA ASP A 16 -6.91 11.16 0.73
C ASP A 16 -5.76 10.39 0.06
N VAL A 17 -6.14 9.54 -0.89
CA VAL A 17 -5.22 8.72 -1.67
C VAL A 17 -4.18 9.61 -2.35
N HIS A 18 -2.91 9.25 -2.19
CA HIS A 18 -1.81 9.89 -2.87
C HIS A 18 -1.78 9.44 -4.33
N ILE A 19 -2.13 10.35 -5.25
CA ILE A 19 -2.06 10.10 -6.69
C ILE A 19 -0.63 10.33 -7.16
N ILE A 20 -0.06 9.32 -7.82
CA ILE A 20 1.31 9.38 -8.31
C ILE A 20 1.36 10.19 -9.60
N ASP A 21 2.15 11.25 -9.58
CA ASP A 21 2.50 12.03 -10.76
C ASP A 21 3.91 11.64 -11.26
N LEU A 22 3.97 11.02 -12.44
CA LEU A 22 5.22 10.60 -13.07
C LEU A 22 6.08 11.77 -13.59
N GLN A 23 5.53 12.98 -13.63
CA GLN A 23 6.28 14.19 -13.98
C GLN A 23 6.99 14.81 -12.78
N SER A 24 6.60 14.41 -11.56
CA SER A 24 7.22 14.89 -10.33
C SER A 24 8.64 14.33 -10.15
N PRO A 25 9.50 15.01 -9.35
CA PRO A 25 10.86 14.52 -9.08
C PRO A 25 10.83 13.12 -8.48
N ILE A 26 11.78 12.25 -8.86
CA ILE A 26 11.86 10.86 -8.36
C ILE A 26 11.76 10.76 -6.83
N SER A 27 12.35 11.73 -6.11
CA SER A 27 12.33 11.81 -4.65
C SER A 27 10.97 12.11 -4.04
N SER A 28 9.95 12.46 -4.84
CA SER A 28 8.57 12.60 -4.38
C SER A 28 8.02 11.28 -3.85
N LEU A 29 8.48 10.16 -4.44
CA LEU A 29 8.01 8.80 -4.18
C LEU A 29 9.14 7.85 -3.78
N ILE A 30 10.21 7.77 -4.56
CA ILE A 30 11.31 6.84 -4.31
C ILE A 30 12.17 7.35 -3.15
N GLY A 31 12.54 6.45 -2.25
CA GLY A 31 13.24 6.75 -1.00
C GLY A 31 12.34 7.26 0.11
N ARG A 32 11.03 7.42 -0.13
CA ARG A 32 10.07 7.83 0.90
C ARG A 32 9.76 6.67 1.86
N GLN A 33 9.60 7.02 3.13
CA GLN A 33 9.12 6.09 4.15
C GLN A 33 7.63 5.79 3.95
N VAL A 34 7.28 4.52 4.10
CA VAL A 34 5.91 4.01 4.11
C VAL A 34 5.67 3.21 5.38
N VAL A 35 4.41 3.13 5.77
CA VAL A 35 3.94 2.31 6.89
C VAL A 35 2.76 1.46 6.44
N LYS A 36 2.55 0.34 7.12
CA LYS A 36 1.31 -0.44 6.99
C LYS A 36 0.89 -1.06 8.30
N VAL A 37 -0.36 -1.52 8.35
CA VAL A 37 -0.85 -2.39 9.43
C VAL A 37 -1.38 -3.67 8.81
N GLY A 38 -0.63 -4.75 8.96
CA GLY A 38 -1.00 -6.09 8.50
C GLY A 38 -1.62 -6.92 9.62
N ARG A 39 -2.40 -7.94 9.24
CA ARG A 39 -2.97 -8.91 10.18
C ARG A 39 -1.86 -9.71 10.89
N SER A 40 -0.85 -10.12 10.15
CA SER A 40 0.20 -11.04 10.60
C SER A 40 1.38 -10.30 11.22
N SER A 41 1.89 -9.26 10.56
CA SER A 41 3.08 -8.52 11.04
C SER A 41 2.75 -7.28 11.88
N GLY A 42 1.48 -6.87 11.94
CA GLY A 42 1.10 -5.64 12.65
C GLY A 42 1.61 -4.38 11.96
N LEU A 43 2.01 -3.39 12.75
CA LEU A 43 2.55 -2.11 12.26
C LEU A 43 4.00 -2.29 11.81
N THR A 44 4.26 -2.10 10.51
CA THR A 44 5.61 -2.17 9.94
C THR A 44 5.96 -0.89 9.18
N ILE A 45 7.26 -0.62 9.07
CA ILE A 45 7.83 0.54 8.38
C ILE A 45 8.76 0.04 7.27
N GLY A 46 8.71 0.70 6.12
CA GLY A 46 9.55 0.41 4.98
C GLY A 46 9.88 1.65 4.17
N THR A 47 10.63 1.46 3.11
CA THR A 47 11.00 2.51 2.15
C THR A 47 10.65 2.06 0.75
N ILE A 48 10.04 2.94 -0.04
CA ILE A 48 9.79 2.69 -1.47
C ILE A 48 11.13 2.74 -2.21
N MET A 49 11.53 1.64 -2.82
CA MET A 49 12.81 1.52 -3.53
C MET A 49 12.66 1.59 -5.05
N ALA A 50 11.50 1.24 -5.58
CA ALA A 50 11.22 1.33 -7.00
C ALA A 50 9.72 1.55 -7.25
N TYR A 51 9.43 2.15 -8.40
CA TYR A 51 8.09 2.28 -8.96
C TYR A 51 8.07 1.76 -10.41
N ALA A 52 6.97 1.12 -10.83
CA ALA A 52 6.79 0.50 -12.16
C ALA A 52 7.94 -0.46 -12.53
N LEU A 53 8.18 -1.45 -11.67
CA LEU A 53 9.27 -2.39 -11.80
C LEU A 53 8.87 -3.64 -12.59
N GLU A 54 9.66 -3.93 -13.62
CA GLU A 54 9.65 -5.19 -14.36
C GLU A 54 10.91 -6.00 -14.01
N TYR A 55 10.76 -7.30 -13.75
CA TYR A 55 11.89 -8.19 -13.56
C TYR A 55 11.59 -9.63 -13.97
N ASN A 56 12.64 -10.37 -14.34
CA ASN A 56 12.54 -11.79 -14.65
C ASN A 56 13.03 -12.64 -13.49
N ASP A 57 12.37 -13.78 -13.24
CA ASP A 57 12.90 -14.82 -12.36
C ASP A 57 13.94 -15.70 -13.08
N GLU A 58 14.51 -16.66 -12.36
CA GLU A 58 15.51 -17.60 -12.91
C GLU A 58 14.95 -18.53 -13.99
N LYS A 59 13.62 -18.68 -14.02
CA LYS A 59 12.91 -19.51 -14.99
C LYS A 59 12.51 -18.69 -16.23
N GLY A 60 12.88 -17.40 -16.27
CA GLY A 60 12.53 -16.48 -17.35
C GLY A 60 11.10 -15.98 -17.30
N ILE A 61 10.40 -16.13 -16.17
CA ILE A 61 9.05 -15.59 -15.97
C ILE A 61 9.19 -14.10 -15.64
N CYS A 62 8.51 -13.28 -16.44
CA CYS A 62 8.45 -11.84 -16.25
C CYS A 62 7.37 -11.46 -15.22
N PHE A 63 7.74 -10.63 -14.26
CA PHE A 63 6.88 -10.09 -13.22
C PHE A 63 6.83 -8.57 -13.32
N PHE A 64 5.65 -8.02 -13.02
CA PHE A 64 5.38 -6.59 -12.99
C PHE A 64 4.82 -6.22 -11.62
N THR A 65 5.35 -5.15 -11.02
CA THR A 65 4.84 -4.60 -9.77
C THR A 65 4.95 -3.09 -9.80
N ASP A 66 3.92 -2.39 -9.32
CA ASP A 66 3.96 -0.92 -9.28
C ASP A 66 4.89 -0.46 -8.18
N PHE A 67 4.87 -1.08 -7.01
CA PHE A 67 5.79 -0.77 -5.91
C PHE A 67 6.75 -1.90 -5.60
N LEU A 68 7.97 -1.51 -5.25
CA LEU A 68 8.87 -2.33 -4.46
C LEU A 68 9.18 -1.61 -3.15
N VAL A 69 8.77 -2.19 -2.03
CA VAL A 69 9.03 -1.66 -0.68
C VAL A 69 10.01 -2.57 0.04
N VAL A 70 11.02 -2.00 0.69
CA VAL A 70 11.95 -2.76 1.54
C VAL A 70 11.72 -2.37 3.00
N GLY A 71 11.59 -3.37 3.87
CA GLY A 71 11.41 -3.14 5.31
C GLY A 71 12.65 -2.56 5.98
N GLU A 72 12.45 -1.83 7.08
CA GLU A 72 13.55 -1.24 7.84
C GLU A 72 14.20 -2.24 8.81
N ASN A 73 15.42 -1.93 9.29
CA ASN A 73 16.12 -2.72 10.32
C ASN A 73 16.30 -4.21 9.99
N GLN A 74 16.44 -4.54 8.70
CA GLN A 74 16.55 -5.92 8.21
C GLN A 74 15.30 -6.78 8.47
N GLN A 75 14.17 -6.18 8.81
CA GLN A 75 12.89 -6.86 8.95
C GLN A 75 12.12 -6.84 7.62
N THR A 76 11.27 -7.83 7.40
CA THR A 76 10.37 -7.83 6.24
C THR A 76 9.31 -6.75 6.42
N PHE A 77 8.93 -6.10 5.32
CA PHE A 77 7.83 -5.14 5.38
C PHE A 77 6.49 -5.87 5.55
N ASP A 78 6.30 -7.05 4.97
CA ASP A 78 5.09 -7.89 5.10
C ASP A 78 5.37 -9.35 5.49
N LEU A 79 4.30 -10.05 5.87
CA LEU A 79 4.27 -11.50 6.13
C LEU A 79 3.04 -12.12 5.46
N GLU A 80 3.05 -13.44 5.27
CA GLU A 80 1.87 -14.16 4.76
C GLU A 80 0.62 -13.84 5.60
N GLY A 81 -0.45 -13.43 4.92
CA GLY A 81 -1.68 -12.95 5.54
C GLY A 81 -1.79 -11.43 5.69
N ASP A 82 -0.79 -10.66 5.24
CA ASP A 82 -0.87 -9.19 5.12
C ASP A 82 -1.35 -8.72 3.74
N SER A 83 -1.53 -9.64 2.77
CA SER A 83 -2.10 -9.33 1.45
C SER A 83 -3.40 -8.54 1.57
N GLY A 84 -3.55 -7.48 0.79
CA GLY A 84 -4.68 -6.55 0.84
C GLY A 84 -4.52 -5.41 1.86
N SER A 85 -3.45 -5.39 2.65
CA SER A 85 -3.17 -4.25 3.55
C SER A 85 -2.78 -3.01 2.75
N LEU A 86 -3.24 -1.83 3.21
CA LEU A 86 -2.83 -0.56 2.63
C LEU A 86 -1.36 -0.26 2.94
N ILE A 87 -0.66 0.26 1.94
CA ILE A 87 0.64 0.90 2.06
C ILE A 87 0.37 2.40 2.15
N LEU A 88 0.82 3.03 3.23
CA LEU A 88 0.61 4.45 3.50
C LEU A 88 1.95 5.19 3.39
N LEU A 89 2.01 6.20 2.53
CA LEU A 89 3.10 7.16 2.51
C LEU A 89 3.12 7.92 3.83
N LYS A 90 4.25 7.86 4.55
CA LYS A 90 4.39 8.59 5.80
C LYS A 90 4.42 10.09 5.48
N GLY A 91 3.58 10.84 6.18
CA GLY A 91 3.55 12.30 6.08
C GLY A 91 4.87 12.91 6.53
N GLN A 92 5.24 14.03 5.92
CA GLN A 92 6.40 14.81 6.32
C GLN A 92 5.94 15.93 7.28
N ASN A 93 6.78 16.34 8.21
CA ASN A 93 6.53 17.51 9.07
C ASN A 93 5.18 17.51 9.82
N GLY A 94 4.69 16.34 10.23
CA GLY A 94 3.43 16.21 10.99
C GLY A 94 2.17 16.07 10.12
N GLU A 95 2.32 16.00 8.80
CA GLU A 95 1.22 15.62 7.91
C GLU A 95 0.70 14.23 8.22
N LYS A 96 -0.60 14.02 7.98
CA LYS A 96 -1.20 12.69 8.12
C LYS A 96 -0.70 11.78 7.00
N PRO A 97 -0.55 10.47 7.26
CA PRO A 97 -0.18 9.51 6.22
C PRO A 97 -1.22 9.46 5.09
N GLN A 98 -0.75 9.19 3.88
CA GLN A 98 -1.61 9.08 2.69
C GLN A 98 -1.58 7.66 2.13
N PRO A 99 -2.72 7.02 1.85
CA PRO A 99 -2.75 5.76 1.13
C PRO A 99 -2.11 5.91 -0.25
N VAL A 100 -1.16 5.05 -0.59
CA VAL A 100 -0.43 5.14 -1.87
C VAL A 100 -0.42 3.82 -2.63
N GLY A 101 -0.55 2.70 -1.92
CA GLY A 101 -0.59 1.38 -2.55
C GLY A 101 -1.36 0.37 -1.72
N ILE A 102 -1.52 -0.82 -2.29
CA ILE A 102 -2.05 -1.99 -1.60
C ILE A 102 -1.05 -3.14 -1.76
N ILE A 103 -0.83 -3.90 -0.68
CA ILE A 103 -0.01 -5.11 -0.77
C ILE A 103 -0.75 -6.11 -1.65
N TRP A 104 -0.10 -6.49 -2.73
CA TRP A 104 -0.57 -7.56 -3.58
C TRP A 104 0.28 -8.81 -3.35
N GLY A 105 -0.35 -9.81 -2.75
CA GLY A 105 0.26 -11.10 -2.49
C GLY A 105 0.44 -11.93 -3.76
N GLY A 106 1.36 -12.91 -3.71
CA GLY A 106 1.61 -13.85 -4.80
C GLY A 106 3.09 -13.98 -5.18
N THR A 107 3.91 -13.04 -4.72
CA THR A 107 5.34 -12.93 -5.04
C THR A 107 6.23 -13.16 -3.83
N ALA A 108 5.78 -13.94 -2.84
CA ALA A 108 6.65 -14.43 -1.77
C ALA A 108 7.90 -15.08 -2.41
N ASN A 109 9.01 -14.34 -2.39
CA ASN A 109 10.35 -14.81 -2.73
C ASN A 109 10.56 -15.42 -4.13
N ARG A 110 9.80 -15.01 -5.16
CA ARG A 110 9.97 -15.57 -6.53
C ARG A 110 11.00 -14.86 -7.41
N GLY A 111 11.53 -13.71 -7.01
CA GLY A 111 12.49 -12.93 -7.80
C GLY A 111 13.83 -12.72 -7.11
N ARG A 112 14.93 -13.18 -7.73
CA ARG A 112 16.32 -12.88 -7.29
C ARG A 112 16.77 -11.46 -7.68
N LEU A 113 15.91 -10.46 -7.54
CA LEU A 113 16.19 -9.06 -7.88
C LEU A 113 17.28 -8.46 -6.96
N LYS A 114 18.56 -8.57 -7.33
CA LYS A 114 19.67 -8.01 -6.53
C LYS A 114 19.66 -6.48 -6.54
N LEU A 115 18.97 -5.86 -5.58
CA LEU A 115 18.89 -4.40 -5.45
C LEU A 115 20.12 -3.77 -4.79
N LYS A 116 20.88 -4.55 -3.99
CA LYS A 116 22.13 -4.13 -3.36
C LYS A 116 23.23 -5.15 -3.60
N VAL A 117 24.45 -4.68 -3.90
CA VAL A 117 25.63 -5.55 -4.02
C VAL A 117 25.87 -6.23 -2.67
N GLY A 118 25.77 -7.56 -2.64
CA GLY A 118 26.08 -8.39 -1.46
C GLY A 118 24.91 -8.73 -0.54
N GLN A 119 23.69 -8.20 -0.75
CA GLN A 119 22.50 -8.59 0.00
C GLN A 119 21.40 -9.05 -0.96
N PRO A 120 20.96 -10.33 -0.89
CA PRO A 120 19.80 -10.76 -1.65
C PRO A 120 18.55 -9.98 -1.19
N PRO A 121 17.58 -9.77 -2.09
CA PRO A 121 16.32 -9.10 -1.76
C PRO A 121 15.43 -10.08 -0.98
N GLU A 122 15.82 -10.48 0.23
CA GLU A 122 15.05 -11.45 1.02
C GLU A 122 13.84 -10.78 1.71
N ASN A 123 13.76 -9.44 1.69
CA ASN A 123 12.84 -8.65 2.51
C ASN A 123 12.14 -7.51 1.75
N TRP A 124 11.74 -7.74 0.50
CA TRP A 124 10.95 -6.75 -0.26
C TRP A 124 9.50 -7.21 -0.43
N THR A 125 8.62 -6.22 -0.60
CA THR A 125 7.19 -6.39 -0.77
C THR A 125 6.77 -5.76 -2.10
N SER A 126 6.00 -6.49 -2.89
CA SER A 126 5.29 -5.98 -4.06
C SER A 126 4.00 -5.26 -3.65
N GLY A 127 3.70 -4.17 -4.33
CA GLY A 127 2.43 -3.44 -4.17
C GLY A 127 1.90 -2.93 -5.49
N VAL A 128 0.60 -2.65 -5.51
CA VAL A 128 -0.10 -2.04 -6.65
C VAL A 128 -0.38 -0.58 -6.36
N ASP A 129 -0.33 0.28 -7.38
CA ASP A 129 -0.74 1.69 -7.31
C ASP A 129 -2.23 1.78 -6.96
N LEU A 130 -2.51 2.30 -5.76
CA LEU A 130 -3.87 2.39 -5.26
C LEU A 130 -4.68 3.45 -6.02
N GLY A 131 -4.07 4.59 -6.37
CA GLY A 131 -4.76 5.66 -7.08
C GLY A 131 -5.23 5.18 -8.44
N ARG A 132 -4.33 4.53 -9.19
CA ARG A 132 -4.65 3.94 -10.49
C ARG A 132 -5.66 2.80 -10.38
N LEU A 133 -5.54 1.94 -9.37
CA LEU A 133 -6.48 0.83 -9.16
C LEU A 133 -7.90 1.34 -8.90
N LEU A 134 -8.05 2.36 -8.05
CA LEU A 134 -9.34 2.95 -7.71
C LEU A 134 -9.99 3.63 -8.92
N ASP A 135 -9.20 4.36 -9.71
CA ASP A 135 -9.65 4.99 -10.96
C ASP A 135 -10.18 3.94 -11.95
N LEU A 136 -9.44 2.85 -12.18
CA LEU A 136 -9.85 1.77 -13.08
C LEU A 136 -11.11 1.03 -12.63
N LEU A 137 -11.35 0.97 -11.32
CA LEU A 137 -12.51 0.29 -10.74
C LEU A 137 -13.69 1.25 -10.49
N GLU A 138 -13.51 2.55 -10.73
CA GLU A 138 -14.48 3.61 -10.42
C GLU A 138 -14.91 3.57 -8.93
N LEU A 139 -13.93 3.44 -8.03
CA LEU A 139 -14.14 3.33 -6.58
C LEU A 139 -13.52 4.51 -5.82
N ASP A 140 -14.18 4.91 -4.74
CA ASP A 140 -13.65 5.87 -3.77
C ASP A 140 -13.22 5.17 -2.48
N LEU A 141 -12.11 5.63 -1.90
CA LEU A 141 -11.68 5.20 -0.57
C LEU A 141 -12.31 6.06 0.52
N ILE A 142 -13.02 5.43 1.47
CA ILE A 142 -13.60 6.14 2.61
C ILE A 142 -12.51 6.42 3.66
N THR A 143 -12.10 7.68 3.77
CA THR A 143 -11.08 8.16 4.72
C THR A 143 -11.67 8.96 5.89
N THR A 144 -12.93 9.39 5.79
CA THR A 144 -13.60 10.27 6.77
C THR A 144 -14.84 9.63 7.38
N ASN A 145 -15.17 10.04 8.61
CA ASN A 145 -16.37 9.54 9.30
C ASN A 145 -17.64 9.98 8.58
N GLU A 146 -17.63 11.18 7.99
CA GLU A 146 -18.72 11.72 7.18
C GLU A 146 -18.97 10.84 5.95
N GLY A 147 -17.89 10.44 5.25
CA GLY A 147 -17.97 9.49 4.14
C GLY A 147 -18.53 8.13 4.56
N LEU A 148 -18.10 7.63 5.73
CA LEU A 148 -18.59 6.37 6.28
C LEU A 148 -20.09 6.44 6.64
N GLN A 149 -20.55 7.53 7.27
CA GLN A 149 -21.97 7.76 7.56
C GLN A 149 -22.82 7.91 6.30
N GLY A 150 -22.28 8.60 5.28
CA GLY A 150 -22.91 8.74 3.97
C GLY A 150 -23.16 7.37 3.31
N MET A 151 -22.17 6.49 3.33
CA MET A 151 -22.29 5.12 2.80
C MET A 151 -23.40 4.32 3.51
N TYR A 152 -23.44 4.33 4.85
CA TYR A 152 -24.50 3.63 5.59
C TYR A 152 -25.90 4.17 5.23
N SER A 153 -26.02 5.48 5.04
CA SER A 153 -27.28 6.12 4.68
C SER A 153 -27.74 5.76 3.26
N GLN A 154 -26.82 5.59 2.31
CA GLN A 154 -27.13 5.15 0.95
C GLN A 154 -27.53 3.68 0.89
N ASN A 155 -26.79 2.79 1.58
CA ASN A 155 -27.12 1.36 1.61
C ASN A 155 -28.51 1.11 2.20
N ASN A 156 -28.85 1.77 3.32
CA ASN A 156 -30.19 1.65 3.92
C ASN A 156 -31.30 2.14 2.97
N ARG A 157 -31.03 3.13 2.11
CA ARG A 157 -32.00 3.61 1.10
C ARG A 157 -32.18 2.63 -0.06
N LEU A 158 -31.16 1.86 -0.42
CA LEU A 158 -31.24 0.84 -1.46
C LEU A 158 -31.99 -0.41 -0.96
N GLU A 159 -31.78 -0.81 0.29
CA GLU A 159 -32.51 -1.93 0.90
C GLU A 159 -34.02 -1.66 1.06
N LEU A 160 -34.42 -0.40 1.26
CA LEU A 160 -35.84 0.00 1.36
C LEU A 160 -36.56 0.12 0.00
N ARG A 161 -35.88 -0.14 -1.11
CA ARG A 161 -36.44 -0.05 -2.48
C ARG A 161 -36.74 -1.41 -3.11
N HIS A 162 -36.60 -2.50 -2.35
CA HIS A 162 -37.00 -3.86 -2.71
C HIS A 162 -38.12 -4.35 -1.79
#